data_AF-A0A5C9F028-F1
#
_entry.id   AF-A0A5C9F028-F1
#
_cell.length_a   1.000
_cell.length_b   1.000
_cell.length_c   1.000
_cell.angle_alpha   90.00
_cell.angle_beta   90.00
_cell.angle_gamma   90.00
#
_symmetry.space_group_name_H-M   'P 1'
#
loop_
_entity.id
_entity.type
_entity.pdbx_description
1 polymer ?
#
loop_
_entity_poly.entity_id
_entity_poly.type
_entity_poly.pdbx_seq_one_letter_code
_entity_poly.pdbx_strand_id
1 'polypeptide(L)'
;MIRMNNNGLVEKDFYDEILKFFNRAPHKQSEVEIWKHQTYIELMKVLKKTQNKQKVRNSIILLLMLFGENIPPDIYNTRGNKRKNLNTDEKNKLISLLKDEFRTSSNS
;
A
#
# COMPACT_ATOMS: atom_id res chain seq x y z
N MET A 1 19.40 9.78 -0.98
CA MET A 1 19.97 8.60 -1.68
C MET A 1 20.24 7.54 -0.63
N ILE A 2 19.47 6.46 -0.64
CA ILE A 2 19.65 5.33 0.29
C ILE A 2 21.03 4.71 0.00
N ARG A 3 21.93 4.71 0.99
CA ARG A 3 23.26 4.08 0.88
C ARG A 3 23.17 2.70 1.53
N MET A 4 22.83 1.69 0.74
CA MET A 4 22.84 0.31 1.21
C MET A 4 24.27 -0.23 1.18
N ASN A 5 24.78 -0.62 2.35
CA ASN A 5 26.04 -1.34 2.47
C ASN A 5 25.80 -2.82 2.09
N ASN A 6 26.67 -3.38 1.24
CA ASN A 6 26.57 -4.75 0.73
C ASN A 6 26.80 -5.87 1.78
N ASN A 7 26.84 -5.54 3.08
CA ASN A 7 27.16 -6.48 4.15
C ASN A 7 25.91 -6.79 4.96
N GLY A 8 25.24 -7.90 4.63
CA GLY A 8 24.22 -8.55 5.47
C GLY A 8 22.98 -7.70 5.73
N LEU A 9 21.88 -7.99 5.00
CA LEU A 9 20.58 -7.33 5.16
C LEU A 9 19.97 -7.61 6.55
N VAL A 10 20.38 -6.82 7.54
CA VAL A 10 19.80 -6.84 8.88
C VAL A 10 18.42 -6.19 8.77
N GLU A 11 17.42 -6.91 9.27
CA GLU A 11 15.99 -6.56 9.20
C GLU A 11 15.68 -5.13 9.68
N LYS A 12 16.49 -4.66 10.63
CA LYS A 12 16.38 -3.35 11.27
C LYS A 12 16.60 -2.19 10.30
N ASP A 13 17.36 -2.40 9.23
CA ASP A 13 17.82 -1.31 8.37
C ASP A 13 16.70 -0.68 7.54
N PHE A 14 15.75 -1.47 7.02
CA PHE A 14 14.65 -0.94 6.20
C PHE A 14 13.64 -0.14 7.02
N TYR A 15 13.25 -0.67 8.17
CA TYR A 15 12.30 0.01 9.04
C TYR A 15 12.89 1.32 9.58
N ASP A 16 14.16 1.29 10.00
CA ASP A 16 14.85 2.47 10.51
C ASP A 16 14.98 3.55 9.43
N GLU A 17 15.27 3.20 8.18
CA GLU A 17 15.33 4.19 7.08
C GLU A 17 13.97 4.78 6.75
N ILE A 18 12.91 3.96 6.71
CA ILE A 18 11.55 4.43 6.46
C ILE A 18 11.11 5.40 7.56
N LEU A 19 11.33 5.03 8.82
CA LEU A 19 10.98 5.87 9.98
C LEU A 19 11.83 7.14 10.04
N LYS A 20 13.12 7.07 9.70
CA LYS A 20 13.99 8.26 9.63
C LYS A 20 13.52 9.25 8.58
N PHE A 21 13.06 8.78 7.42
CA PHE A 21 12.52 9.67 6.40
C PHE A 21 11.17 10.26 6.85
N PHE A 22 10.25 9.42 7.33
CA PHE A 22 8.95 9.89 7.81
C PHE A 22 9.05 10.97 8.90
N ASN A 23 9.97 10.79 9.86
CA ASN A 23 10.13 11.73 10.97
C ASN A 23 10.86 13.03 10.62
N ARG A 24 11.41 13.18 9.41
CA ARG A 24 12.12 14.41 8.98
C ARG A 24 11.13 15.43 8.40
N ALA A 25 10.25 15.99 9.24
CA ALA A 25 9.36 17.06 8.77
C ALA A 25 10.10 18.41 8.61
N PRO A 26 9.69 19.29 7.65
CA PRO A 26 8.66 19.11 6.62
C PRO A 26 9.22 18.71 5.24
N HIS A 27 8.50 17.85 4.51
CA HIS A 27 8.82 17.43 3.14
C HIS A 27 7.78 17.95 2.12
N LYS A 28 8.21 18.24 0.89
CA LYS A 28 7.26 18.49 -0.21
C LYS A 28 6.62 17.18 -0.65
N GLN A 29 5.34 17.21 -1.05
CA GLN A 29 4.64 16.01 -1.53
C GLN A 29 5.39 15.30 -2.68
N SER A 30 5.97 16.05 -3.62
CA SER A 30 6.76 15.50 -4.72
C SER A 30 8.02 14.75 -4.25
N GLU A 31 8.68 15.24 -3.19
CA GLU A 31 9.86 14.59 -2.60
C GLU A 31 9.48 13.27 -1.93
N VAL A 32 8.32 13.24 -1.25
CA VAL A 32 7.76 12.03 -0.66
C VAL A 32 7.44 10.99 -1.73
N GLU A 33 6.77 11.38 -2.82
CA GLU A 33 6.46 10.46 -3.93
C GLU A 33 7.72 9.89 -4.59
N ILE A 34 8.73 10.72 -4.87
CA ILE A 34 10.00 10.26 -5.45
C ILE A 34 10.68 9.26 -4.51
N TRP A 35 10.71 9.56 -3.22
CA TRP A 35 11.33 8.70 -2.23
C TRP A 35 10.59 7.36 -2.07
N LYS A 36 9.25 7.36 -2.09
CA LYS A 36 8.45 6.11 -2.09
C LYS A 36 8.79 5.23 -3.28
N HIS A 37 8.82 5.78 -4.49
CA HIS A 37 9.15 5.01 -5.70
C HIS A 37 10.55 4.40 -5.61
N GLN A 38 11.54 5.18 -5.18
CA GLN A 38 12.91 4.69 -4.99
C GLN A 38 12.96 3.54 -3.96
N THR A 39 12.26 3.70 -2.85
CA THR A 39 12.23 2.69 -1.78
C THR A 39 11.55 1.40 -2.25
N TYR A 40 10.46 1.48 -3.02
CA TYR A 40 9.84 0.30 -3.63
C TYR A 40 10.79 -0.43 -4.59
N ILE A 41 11.53 0.31 -5.43
CA ILE A 41 12.51 -0.28 -6.36
C ILE A 41 13.57 -1.07 -5.59
N GLU A 42 14.10 -0.50 -4.50
CA GLU A 42 15.11 -1.18 -3.67
C GLU A 42 14.54 -2.42 -2.98
N LEU A 43 13.33 -2.33 -2.42
CA LEU A 43 12.64 -3.48 -1.83
C LEU A 43 12.41 -4.61 -2.85
N MET A 44 12.11 -4.28 -4.11
CA MET A 44 11.97 -5.28 -5.18
C MET A 44 13.31 -5.91 -5.57
N LYS A 45 14.41 -5.15 -5.58
CA LYS A 45 15.75 -5.71 -5.80
C LYS A 45 16.13 -6.68 -4.68
N VAL A 46 15.80 -6.34 -3.43
CA VAL A 46 16.01 -7.21 -2.26
C VAL A 46 15.15 -8.46 -2.35
N LEU A 47 13.90 -8.34 -2.79
CA LEU A 47 13.02 -9.49 -3.01
C LEU A 47 13.57 -10.45 -4.07
N LYS A 48 14.17 -9.94 -5.15
CA LYS A 48 14.80 -10.76 -6.19
C LYS A 48 16.05 -11.50 -5.68
N LYS A 49 16.80 -10.89 -4.78
CA LYS A 49 18.08 -11.42 -4.26
C LYS A 49 17.91 -12.31 -3.03
N THR A 50 16.83 -12.17 -2.28
CA THR A 50 16.62 -12.87 -1.01
C THR A 50 15.40 -13.77 -1.07
N GLN A 51 15.41 -14.89 -0.32
CA GLN A 51 14.19 -15.67 -0.10
C GLN A 51 13.28 -15.06 0.99
N ASN A 52 13.69 -13.96 1.63
CA ASN A 52 12.96 -13.40 2.76
C ASN A 52 11.82 -12.48 2.30
N LYS A 53 10.81 -13.09 1.68
CA LYS A 53 9.59 -12.41 1.21
C LYS A 53 8.84 -11.72 2.34
N GLN A 54 8.90 -12.27 3.55
CA GLN A 54 8.19 -11.72 4.71
C GLN A 54 8.72 -10.33 5.09
N LYS A 55 10.05 -10.14 5.08
CA LYS A 55 10.66 -8.84 5.38
C LYS A 55 10.27 -7.75 4.39
N VAL A 56 10.33 -8.07 3.10
CA VAL A 56 9.92 -7.13 2.04
C VAL A 56 8.45 -6.78 2.17
N ARG A 57 7.59 -7.79 2.41
CA ARG A 57 6.15 -7.59 2.61
C ARG A 57 5.87 -6.66 3.79
N ASN A 58 6.49 -6.90 4.94
CA ASN A 58 6.28 -6.08 6.14
C ASN A 58 6.75 -4.63 5.92
N SER A 59 7.87 -4.42 5.20
CA SER A 59 8.38 -3.09 4.87
C SER A 59 7.42 -2.32 3.95
N ILE A 60 6.82 -3.00 2.97
CA ILE A 60 5.78 -2.43 2.10
C ILE A 60 4.54 -2.04 2.90
N ILE A 61 4.10 -2.90 3.82
CA ILE A 61 2.95 -2.60 4.70
C ILE A 61 3.24 -1.34 5.51
N LEU A 62 4.44 -1.20 6.10
CA LEU A 62 4.82 -0.02 6.87
C LEU A 62 4.78 1.26 6.01
N LEU A 63 5.32 1.21 4.79
CA LEU A 63 5.26 2.32 3.82
C LEU A 63 3.82 2.74 3.51
N LEU A 64 2.93 1.78 3.29
CA LEU A 64 1.51 2.04 3.02
C LEU A 64 0.80 2.62 4.25
N MET A 65 1.14 2.17 5.46
CA MET A 65 0.52 2.70 6.69
C MET A 65 0.95 4.14 6.98
N LEU A 66 2.21 4.48 6.72
CA LEU A 66 2.76 5.81 7.02
C LEU A 66 2.40 6.86 5.96
N PHE A 67 2.31 6.46 4.69
CA PHE A 67 2.14 7.39 3.57
C PHE A 67 0.91 7.11 2.71
N GLY A 68 0.05 6.15 3.10
CA GLY A 68 -1.19 5.79 2.42
C GLY A 68 -2.37 6.69 2.76
N GLU A 69 -2.11 7.97 3.05
CA GLU A 69 -3.16 8.97 3.09
C GLU A 69 -3.81 9.03 1.70
N ASN A 70 -5.09 8.67 1.64
CA ASN A 70 -5.92 8.50 0.43
C ASN A 70 -5.86 7.13 -0.28
N ILE A 71 -5.41 6.05 0.36
CA ILE A 71 -5.91 4.73 -0.04
C ILE A 71 -7.29 4.60 0.61
N PRO A 72 -8.41 4.75 -0.13
CA PRO A 72 -9.71 4.46 0.45
C PRO A 72 -9.64 3.03 1.01
N PRO A 73 -9.99 2.80 2.29
CA PRO A 73 -9.87 1.50 2.93
C PRO A 73 -10.75 0.51 2.20
N ASP A 74 -10.18 -0.18 1.20
CA ASP A 74 -10.83 -1.12 0.29
C ASP A 74 -12.37 -0.95 0.27
N ILE A 75 -12.81 0.23 -0.16
CA ILE A 75 -14.24 0.58 -0.23
C ILE A 75 -14.85 -0.09 -1.47
N TYR A 76 -14.13 -1.01 -2.14
CA TYR A 76 -14.70 -1.88 -3.15
C TYR A 76 -15.44 -3.05 -2.47
N ASN A 77 -16.56 -2.65 -1.89
CA ASN A 77 -17.83 -3.35 -1.80
C ASN A 77 -18.07 -4.51 -0.81
N THR A 78 -17.08 -5.17 -0.19
CA THR A 78 -17.42 -6.20 0.85
C THR A 78 -16.44 -6.45 1.99
N ARG A 79 -15.39 -5.64 2.22
CA ARG A 79 -14.34 -5.98 3.22
C ARG A 79 -13.79 -7.41 3.04
N GLY A 80 -13.67 -7.88 1.79
CA GLY A 80 -13.20 -9.24 1.49
C GLY A 80 -14.20 -10.38 1.74
N ASN A 81 -15.48 -10.10 2.05
CA ASN A 81 -16.49 -11.15 2.15
C ASN A 81 -16.83 -11.73 0.77
N LYS A 82 -16.69 -13.05 0.62
CA LYS A 82 -17.07 -13.77 -0.60
C LYS A 82 -18.57 -13.58 -0.85
N ARG A 83 -19.00 -13.30 -2.09
CA ARG A 83 -20.42 -13.15 -2.50
C ARG A 83 -21.36 -14.22 -1.92
N LYS A 84 -20.87 -15.46 -1.81
CA LYS A 84 -21.61 -16.61 -1.26
C LYS A 84 -21.99 -16.46 0.22
N ASN A 85 -21.29 -15.60 0.96
CA ASN A 85 -21.51 -15.35 2.38
C ASN A 85 -22.44 -14.15 2.64
N LEU A 86 -22.85 -13.42 1.59
CA LEU A 86 -23.76 -12.30 1.73
C LEU A 86 -25.20 -12.79 1.88
N ASN A 87 -25.91 -12.23 2.85
CA ASN A 87 -27.35 -12.41 2.97
C ASN A 87 -28.10 -11.65 1.85
N THR A 88 -29.42 -11.87 1.75
CA THR A 88 -30.23 -11.29 0.67
C THR A 88 -30.23 -9.76 0.69
N ASP A 89 -30.27 -9.15 1.88
CA ASP A 89 -30.32 -7.70 2.04
C ASP A 89 -28.99 -7.04 1.63
N GLU A 90 -27.87 -7.65 1.99
CA GLU A 90 -26.53 -7.20 1.59
C GLU A 90 -26.34 -7.30 0.07
N LYS A 91 -26.85 -8.37 -0.56
CA LYS A 91 -26.84 -8.50 -2.02
C LYS A 91 -27.65 -7.41 -2.70
N ASN A 92 -28.82 -7.09 -2.16
CA ASN A 92 -29.67 -6.03 -2.70
C ASN A 92 -29.01 -4.65 -2.59
N LYS A 93 -28.35 -4.37 -1.46
CA LYS A 93 -27.55 -3.14 -1.28
C LYS A 93 -26.41 -3.06 -2.28
N LEU A 94 -25.66 -4.15 -2.47
CA LEU A 94 -24.57 -4.22 -3.45
C LEU A 94 -25.08 -3.98 -4.88
N ILE A 95 -26.21 -4.58 -5.26
CA ILE A 95 -26.81 -4.36 -6.58
C ILE A 95 -27.25 -2.90 -6.76
N SER A 96 -27.79 -2.26 -5.73
CA SER A 96 -28.16 -0.84 -5.79
C SER A 96 -26.94 0.04 -6.06
N LEU A 97 -25.86 -0.15 -5.29
CA LEU A 97 -24.61 0.60 -5.46
C LEU A 97 -24.05 0.45 -6.89
N LEU A 98 -23.99 -0.78 -7.40
CA LEU A 98 -23.50 -1.04 -8.76
C LEU A 98 -24.37 -0.37 -9.84
N LYS A 99 -25.70 -0.32 -9.65
CA LYS A 99 -26.59 0.38 -10.59
C LYS A 99 -26.39 1.89 -10.55
N ASP A 100 -26.18 2.45 -9.37
CA ASP A 100 -25.97 3.89 -9.19
C ASP A 100 -24.61 4.33 -9.75
N GLU A 101 -23.56 3.53 -9.56
CA GLU A 101 -22.25 3.73 -10.19
C GLU A 101 -22.36 3.70 -11.73
N PHE A 102 -23.05 2.68 -12.27
CA PHE A 102 -23.23 2.55 -13.72
C PHE A 102 -23.95 3.76 -14.33
N ARG A 103 -25.01 4.24 -13.67
CA ARG A 103 -25.75 5.44 -14.09
C ARG A 103 -24.88 6.69 -14.05
N THR A 104 -24.12 6.89 -12.97
CA THR A 104 -23.22 8.04 -12.83
C THR A 104 -22.14 8.04 -13.90
N SER A 105 -21.57 6.87 -14.20
CA SER A 105 -20.54 6.72 -15.25
C SER A 105 -21.06 6.87 -16.68
N SER A 106 -22.37 6.71 -16.90
CA SER A 106 -23.01 6.87 -18.22
C SER A 106 -23.43 8.31 -18.53
N ASN A 107 -23.42 9.19 -17.51
CA ASN A 107 -23.78 10.61 -17.62
C ASN A 107 -22.54 11.54 -17.58
N SER A 108 -21.34 10.95 -17.64
CA SER A 108 -20.03 11.64 -17.70
C SER A 108 -19.41 11.45 -19.07
#